data_AF-A0A0V8E2Y6-F1
#
_entry.id   AF-A0A0V8E2Y6-F1
#
_cell.length_a   1.000
_cell.length_b   1.000
_cell.length_c   1.000
_cell.angle_alpha   90.00
_cell.angle_beta   90.00
_cell.angle_gamma   90.00
#
_symmetry.space_group_name_H-M   'P 1'
#
loop_
_entity.id
_entity.type
_entity.pdbx_description
1 polymer ?
#
loop_
_entity_poly.entity_id
_entity_poly.type
_entity_poly.pdbx_seq_one_letter_code
_entity_poly.pdbx_strand_id
1 'polypeptide(L)' 'MIKKWNNRNIPFTVADSAAEVKKKLINEFEGSSGLVFPNSVRMSLLTLNYKKLGQELSSMNKIIILKEK' A
#
# COMPACT_ATOMS: atom_id res chain seq x y z
N MET A 1 -40.09 -0.42 -3.92
CA MET A 1 -39.46 -1.01 -2.71
C MET A 1 -38.02 -1.37 -3.04
N ILE A 2 -37.06 -0.58 -2.59
CA ILE A 2 -35.63 -0.83 -2.84
C ILE A 2 -35.13 -1.79 -1.76
N LYS A 3 -34.72 -3.00 -2.17
CA LYS A 3 -34.14 -4.00 -1.27
C LYS A 3 -32.85 -3.44 -0.69
N LYS A 4 -32.87 -3.14 0.62
CA LYS A 4 -31.70 -2.77 1.41
C LYS A 4 -30.56 -3.73 1.06
N TRP A 5 -29.48 -3.19 0.51
CA TRP A 5 -28.22 -3.90 0.39
C TRP A 5 -27.87 -4.46 1.76
N ASN A 6 -27.87 -5.78 1.83
CA ASN A 6 -27.55 -6.53 3.02
C ASN A 6 -26.16 -6.07 3.47
N ASN A 7 -26.09 -5.50 4.67
CA ASN A 7 -24.84 -5.23 5.38
C ASN A 7 -24.06 -6.54 5.37
N ARG A 8 -23.18 -6.73 4.38
CA ARG A 8 -22.15 -7.75 4.47
C ARG A 8 -21.37 -7.34 5.71
N ASN A 9 -21.43 -8.17 6.76
CA ASN A 9 -20.44 -8.18 7.83
C ASN A 9 -19.08 -8.42 7.18
N ILE A 10 -18.51 -7.38 6.57
CA ILE A 10 -17.09 -7.35 6.28
C ILE A 10 -16.48 -7.14 7.67
N PRO A 11 -15.71 -8.10 8.21
CA PRO A 11 -15.12 -7.90 9.52
C PRO A 11 -14.21 -6.68 9.39
N PHE A 12 -14.53 -5.61 10.10
CA PHE A 12 -13.71 -4.39 10.13
C PHE A 12 -12.24 -4.72 10.46
N THR A 13 -12.02 -5.79 11.23
CA THR A 13 -10.71 -6.38 11.53
C THR A 13 -9.86 -6.77 10.32
N VAL A 14 -10.44 -7.16 9.19
CA VAL A 14 -9.67 -7.52 7.98
C VAL A 14 -9.19 -6.26 7.24
N ALA A 15 -9.99 -5.19 7.28
CA ALA A 15 -9.65 -3.92 6.64
C ALA A 15 -8.51 -3.21 7.38
N ASP A 16 -8.54 -3.22 8.72
CA ASP A 16 -7.47 -2.66 9.55
C ASP A 16 -6.16 -3.44 9.38
N SER A 17 -6.23 -4.79 9.37
CA SER A 17 -5.07 -5.63 9.11
C SER A 17 -4.46 -5.37 7.72
N ALA A 18 -5.29 -5.20 6.68
CA ALA A 18 -4.79 -4.89 5.34
C ALA A 18 -4.15 -3.50 5.25
N ALA A 19 -4.65 -2.51 5.99
CA ALA A 19 -4.07 -1.18 6.06
C ALA A 19 -2.72 -1.19 6.80
N GLU A 20 -2.63 -1.90 7.92
CA GLU A 20 -1.38 -2.08 8.68
C GLU A 20 -0.31 -2.82 7.88
N VAL A 21 -0.69 -3.90 7.19
CA VAL A 21 0.23 -4.65 6.32
C VAL A 21 0.77 -3.75 5.20
N LYS A 22 -0.08 -2.92 4.58
CA LYS A 22 0.37 -1.95 3.57
C LYS A 22 1.31 -0.90 4.16
N LYS A 23 1.02 -0.37 5.35
CA LYS A 23 1.91 0.58 6.04
C LYS A 23 3.28 -0.05 6.34
N LYS A 24 3.30 -1.29 6.83
CA LYS A 24 4.53 -2.02 7.13
C LYS A 24 5.37 -2.23 5.87
N LEU A 25 4.74 -2.63 4.76
CA LEU A 25 5.44 -2.81 3.48
C LEU A 25 6.07 -1.51 2.97
N ILE A 26 5.36 -0.38 3.09
CA ILE A 26 5.89 0.93 2.71
C ILE A 26 7.09 1.31 3.60
N ASN A 27 7.00 1.09 4.92
CA ASN A 27 8.10 1.37 5.84
C ASN A 27 9.34 0.51 5.56
N GLU A 28 9.15 -0.78 5.28
CA GLU A 28 10.25 -1.68 4.93
C GLU A 28 10.93 -1.25 3.62
N PHE A 29 10.13 -0.80 2.64
CA PHE A 29 10.67 -0.24 1.40
C PHE A 29 11.49 1.03 1.63
N GLU A 30 10.97 1.97 2.43
CA GLU A 30 11.68 3.20 2.77
C GLU A 30 13.01 2.91 3.50
N GLY A 31 12.98 2.02 4.49
CA GLY A 31 14.17 1.62 5.23
C GLY A 31 15.22 0.89 4.38
N SER A 32 14.79 0.07 3.42
CA SER A 32 15.71 -0.68 2.54
C SER A 32 16.27 0.17 1.39
N SER A 33 15.49 1.12 0.88
CA SER A 33 15.93 2.03 -0.19
C SER A 33 16.66 3.27 0.32
N GLY A 34 16.60 3.56 1.63
CA GLY A 34 17.12 4.82 2.19
C GLY A 34 16.31 6.05 1.76
N LEU A 35 15.14 5.87 1.14
CA LEU A 35 14.25 6.93 0.71
C LEU A 35 13.09 7.10 1.68
N VAL A 36 12.60 8.32 1.83
CA VAL A 36 11.40 8.61 2.63
C VAL A 36 10.34 9.21 1.71
N PHE A 37 9.17 8.57 1.65
CA PHE A 37 8.08 9.09 0.85
C PHE A 37 7.43 10.30 1.55
N PRO A 38 7.11 11.37 0.80
CA PRO A 38 6.25 12.44 1.31
C PRO A 38 4.89 11.89 1.74
N ASN A 39 4.25 12.54 2.73
CA ASN A 39 2.94 12.11 3.25
C ASN A 39 1.88 11.95 2.16
N SER A 40 1.85 12.84 1.16
CA SER A 40 0.93 12.75 0.03
C SER A 40 1.10 11.46 -0.78
N VAL A 41 2.34 11.04 -1.00
CA VAL A 41 2.69 9.81 -1.71
C VAL A 41 2.31 8.59 -0.85
N ARG A 42 2.63 8.60 0.45
CA ARG A 42 2.24 7.53 1.37
C ARG A 42 0.72 7.32 1.38
N MET A 43 -0.06 8.39 1.48
CA MET A 43 -1.52 8.30 1.45
C MET A 43 -2.02 7.72 0.13
N SER A 44 -1.44 8.16 -1.00
CA SER A 44 -1.78 7.62 -2.32
C SER A 44 -1.47 6.12 -2.42
N LEU A 45 -0.31 5.68 -1.94
CA LEU A 45 0.07 4.26 -1.90
C LEU A 45 -0.85 3.42 -1.00
N LEU A 46 -1.32 3.98 0.13
CA LEU A 46 -2.24 3.29 1.03
C LEU A 46 -3.64 3.07 0.43
N THR A 47 -4.06 3.93 -0.52
CA THR A 47 -5.32 3.73 -1.26
C THR A 47 -5.25 2.58 -2.27
N LEU A 48 -4.04 2.16 -2.67
CA LEU A 48 -3.87 1.05 -3.61
C LEU A 48 -4.25 -0.28 -2.96
N ASN A 49 -4.68 -1.23 -3.80
CA ASN A 49 -4.77 -2.62 -3.37
C ASN A 49 -3.37 -3.21 -3.18
N TYR A 50 -3.26 -4.26 -2.36
CA TYR A 50 -1.98 -4.84 -1.97
C TYR A 50 -1.12 -5.32 -3.15
N LYS A 51 -1.73 -5.95 -4.17
CA LYS A 51 -1.01 -6.44 -5.35
C LYS A 51 -0.40 -5.29 -6.15
N LYS A 52 -1.18 -4.23 -6.38
CA LYS A 52 -0.72 -3.06 -7.13
C LYS A 52 0.36 -2.29 -6.34
N LEU A 53 0.20 -2.16 -5.03
CA LEU A 53 1.22 -1.56 -4.17
C LEU A 53 2.57 -2.28 -4.31
N GLY A 54 2.58 -3.62 -4.25
CA GLY A 54 3.81 -4.40 -4.42
C GLY A 54 4.46 -4.22 -5.81
N GLN A 55 3.66 -4.10 -6.87
CA GLN A 55 4.17 -3.84 -8.22
C GLN A 55 4.80 -2.45 -8.37
N GLU A 56 4.16 -1.42 -7.80
CA GLU A 56 4.70 -0.04 -7.83
C GLU A 56 6.02 0.04 -7.07
N LEU A 57 6.08 -0.50 -5.84
CA LEU A 57 7.31 -0.52 -5.04
C LEU A 57 8.43 -1.31 -5.73
N SER A 58 8.14 -2.48 -6.31
CA SER A 58 9.13 -3.25 -7.07
C SER A 58 9.64 -2.49 -8.30
N SER A 59 8.75 -1.80 -9.00
CA SER A 59 9.11 -0.99 -10.18
C SER A 59 9.99 0.19 -9.78
N MET A 60 9.67 0.88 -8.67
CA MET A 60 10.52 1.93 -8.10
C MET A 60 11.90 1.40 -7.71
N ASN A 61 11.97 0.22 -7.05
CA ASN A 61 13.24 -0.38 -6.68
C ASN A 61 14.16 -0.61 -7.89
N LYS A 62 13.59 -1.13 -8.99
CA LYS A 62 14.35 -1.35 -10.23
C LYS A 62 14.91 -0.05 -10.79
N ILE A 63 14.14 1.04 -10.73
CA ILE A 63 14.59 2.36 -11.20
C ILE A 63 15.73 2.88 -10.32
N ILE A 64 15.65 2.72 -9.00
CA ILE A 64 16.69 3.14 -8.06
C ILE A 64 17.99 2.39 -8.36
N ILE A 65 17.94 1.05 -8.42
CA ILE A 65 19.10 0.20 -8.72
C ILE A 65 19.72 0.54 -10.08
N LEU A 66 18.90 0.82 -11.10
CA LEU A 66 19.38 1.21 -12.42
C LEU A 66 20.01 2.61 -12.45
N LYS A 67 19.61 3.52 -11.56
CA LYS A 67 20.21 4.86 -11.45
C LYS A 67 21.50 4.89 -10.65
N GLU A 68 21.70 3.93 -9.74
CA GLU A 68 22.92 3.79 -8.95
C GLU A 68 24.07 3.10 -9.72
N LYS A 69 23.80 2.60 -10.92
CA LYS A 69 24.75 1.88 -11.78
C LYS A 69 25.28 2.74 -12.91
#